data_AF-A0A5Q8CAI9-F1
#
_entry.id   AF-A0A5Q8CAI9-F1
#
_cell.length_a   1.000
_cell.length_b   1.000
_cell.length_c   1.000
_cell.angle_alpha   90.00
_cell.angle_beta   90.00
_cell.angle_gamma   90.00
#
_symmetry.space_group_name_H-M   'P 1'
#
loop_
_entity.id
_entity.type
_entity.pdbx_description
1 polymer ?
#
loop_
_entity_poly.entity_id
_entity_poly.type
_entity_poly.pdbx_seq_one_letter_code
_entity_poly.pdbx_strand_id
1 'polypeptide(L)'
;GSCALLMGFLFAGPLWLFMLVAVVWGISVIGDSAQFSAAVTELGDRRFVGTALSVQLGAGFALTVLAIWLTPRFADFIGGWRWAFLLLVPGPLLGAAAMLWLRNLPESEKMAGGLR
;
A
#
# COMPACT_ATOMS: atom_id res chain seq x y z
N GLY A 1 3.08 4.79 4.83
CA GLY A 1 2.90 6.24 4.64
C GLY A 1 4.09 7.02 5.15
N SER A 2 4.39 6.93 6.46
CA SER A 2 5.51 7.62 7.11
C SER A 2 6.88 7.42 6.44
N CYS A 3 7.23 6.20 6.01
CA CYS A 3 8.51 5.95 5.34
C CYS A 3 8.67 6.76 4.05
N ALA A 4 7.62 6.88 3.23
CA ALA A 4 7.64 7.67 2.00
C ALA A 4 7.80 9.17 2.27
N LEU A 5 7.23 9.68 3.37
CA LEU A 5 7.48 11.05 3.85
C LEU A 5 8.95 11.22 4.27
N LEU A 6 9.46 10.29 5.10
CA LEU A 6 10.82 10.35 5.65
C LEU A 6 11.90 10.27 4.57
N MET A 7 11.69 9.52 3.48
CA MET A 7 12.63 9.46 2.36
C MET A 7 12.97 10.85 1.79
N GLY A 8 12.00 11.77 1.73
CA GLY A 8 12.27 13.12 1.23
C GLY A 8 13.03 14.04 2.18
N PHE A 9 12.92 13.80 3.48
CA PHE A 9 13.75 14.48 4.48
C PHE A 9 15.17 13.91 4.50
N LEU A 10 15.31 12.60 4.30
CA LEU A 10 16.58 11.88 4.34
C LEU A 10 17.37 11.93 3.02
N PHE A 11 16.78 12.48 1.95
CA PHE A 11 17.35 12.46 0.60
C PHE A 11 18.78 13.02 0.50
N ALA A 12 19.08 14.09 1.24
CA ALA A 12 20.41 14.70 1.30
C ALA A 12 21.24 14.26 2.53
N GLY A 13 20.72 13.31 3.31
CA GLY A 13 21.33 12.83 4.55
C GLY A 13 22.26 11.63 4.33
N PRO A 14 22.69 10.98 5.43
CA PRO A 14 23.55 9.80 5.36
C PRO A 14 22.86 8.63 4.63
N LEU A 15 23.55 8.05 3.64
CA LEU A 15 23.01 6.98 2.79
C LEU A 15 22.47 5.78 3.60
N TRP A 16 23.15 5.42 4.70
CA TRP A 16 22.74 4.29 5.54
C TRP A 16 21.36 4.48 6.16
N LEU A 17 21.00 5.72 6.54
CA LEU A 17 19.71 6.02 7.17
C LEU A 17 18.58 6.00 6.13
N PHE A 18 18.86 6.50 4.93
CA PHE A 18 17.95 6.38 3.79
C PHE A 18 17.68 4.91 3.45
N MET A 19 18.74 4.09 3.37
CA MET A 19 18.63 2.65 3.10
C MET A 19 17.84 1.91 4.19
N LEU A 20 18.05 2.25 5.46
CA LEU A 20 17.28 1.68 6.56
C LEU A 20 15.78 1.93 6.39
N VAL A 21 15.38 3.18 6.08
CA VAL A 21 13.97 3.53 5.83
C VAL A 21 13.43 2.81 4.60
N ALA A 22 14.22 2.67 3.54
CA ALA A 22 13.83 1.93 2.34
C ALA A 22 13.58 0.44 2.62
N VAL A 23 14.42 -0.19 3.43
CA VAL A 23 14.26 -1.60 3.84
C VAL A 23 13.02 -1.76 4.73
N VAL A 24 12.85 -0.89 5.73
CA VAL A 24 11.65 -0.92 6.60
C VAL A 24 10.38 -0.76 5.75
N TRP A 25 10.39 0.16 4.80
CA TRP A 25 9.27 0.33 3.87
C TRP A 25 9.02 -0.93 3.03
N GLY A 26 10.06 -1.50 2.43
CA GLY A 26 9.97 -2.72 1.63
C GLY A 26 9.40 -3.90 2.42
N ILE A 27 9.87 -4.12 3.65
CA ILE A 27 9.34 -5.17 4.54
C ILE A 27 7.87 -4.91 4.88
N SER A 28 7.51 -3.67 5.21
CA SER A 28 6.16 -3.32 5.64
C SER A 28 5.11 -3.58 4.56
N VAL A 29 5.43 -3.25 3.30
CA VAL A 29 4.46 -3.33 2.18
C VAL A 29 4.20 -4.79 1.75
N ILE A 30 5.10 -5.73 2.03
CA ILE A 30 4.93 -7.14 1.64
C ILE A 30 3.68 -7.77 2.26
N GLY A 31 3.35 -7.40 3.50
CA GLY A 31 2.21 -7.97 4.24
C GLY A 31 0.84 -7.59 3.68
N ASP A 32 0.73 -6.41 3.05
CA ASP A 32 -0.55 -5.84 2.62
C ASP A 32 -1.28 -6.74 1.61
N SER A 33 -0.56 -7.31 0.63
CA SER A 33 -1.15 -8.16 -0.40
C SER A 33 -1.78 -9.43 0.16
N ALA A 34 -1.14 -10.06 1.15
CA ALA A 34 -1.68 -11.24 1.82
C ALA A 34 -2.91 -10.89 2.66
N GLN A 35 -2.84 -9.78 3.41
CA GLN A 35 -3.96 -9.29 4.22
C GLN A 35 -5.20 -8.96 3.38
N PHE A 36 -5.04 -8.23 2.28
CA PHE A 36 -6.17 -7.87 1.41
C PHE A 36 -6.77 -9.09 0.71
N SER A 37 -5.93 -10.02 0.24
CA SER A 37 -6.42 -11.25 -0.40
C SER A 37 -7.18 -12.12 0.60
N ALA A 38 -6.68 -12.25 1.84
CA ALA A 38 -7.38 -12.94 2.91
C ALA A 38 -8.74 -12.29 3.19
N ALA A 39 -8.80 -10.96 3.29
CA ALA A 39 -10.06 -10.24 3.48
C ALA A 39 -11.08 -10.56 2.38
N VAL A 40 -10.65 -10.55 1.12
CA VAL A 40 -11.53 -10.87 -0.02
C VAL A 40 -11.99 -12.33 0.00
N THR A 41 -11.13 -13.28 0.35
CA THR A 41 -11.49 -14.70 0.40
C THR A 41 -12.39 -15.08 1.58
N GLU A 42 -12.20 -14.44 2.74
CA GLU A 42 -12.93 -14.78 3.97
C GLU A 42 -14.25 -14.04 4.09
N LEU A 43 -14.32 -12.79 3.59
CA LEU A 43 -15.51 -11.94 3.70
C LEU A 43 -16.35 -11.91 2.41
N GLY A 44 -15.77 -12.29 1.27
CA GLY A 44 -16.46 -12.32 -0.02
C GLY A 44 -17.51 -13.42 -0.12
N ASP A 45 -18.53 -13.20 -0.95
CA ASP A 45 -19.47 -14.26 -1.32
C ASP A 45 -18.71 -15.40 -2.01
N ARG A 46 -18.79 -16.60 -1.44
CA ARG A 46 -18.11 -17.82 -1.91
C ARG A 46 -18.32 -18.10 -3.40
N ARG A 47 -19.45 -17.68 -3.97
CA ARG A 47 -19.76 -17.85 -5.40
C ARG A 47 -18.89 -16.98 -6.31
N PHE A 48 -18.36 -15.87 -5.80
CA PHE A 48 -17.65 -14.85 -6.58
C PHE A 48 -16.22 -14.57 -6.10
N VAL A 49 -15.69 -15.33 -5.13
CA VAL A 49 -14.32 -15.12 -4.59
C VAL A 49 -13.26 -15.10 -5.70
N GLY A 50 -13.33 -16.01 -6.68
CA GLY A 50 -12.38 -16.03 -7.80
C GLY A 50 -12.43 -14.77 -8.66
N THR A 51 -13.64 -14.26 -8.93
CA THR A 51 -13.84 -13.00 -9.65
C THR A 51 -13.34 -11.81 -8.83
N ALA A 52 -13.65 -11.77 -7.54
CA ALA A 52 -13.22 -10.70 -6.64
C ALA A 52 -11.68 -10.61 -6.53
N LEU A 53 -11.01 -11.75 -6.39
CA LEU A 53 -9.54 -11.81 -6.40
C LEU A 53 -8.94 -11.35 -7.73
N SER A 54 -9.57 -11.74 -8.85
CA SER A 54 -9.12 -11.33 -10.18
C SER A 54 -9.26 -9.82 -10.39
N VAL A 55 -10.38 -9.22 -9.94
CA VAL A 55 -10.59 -7.77 -9.96
C VAL A 55 -9.60 -7.06 -9.04
N GLN A 56 -9.37 -7.56 -7.82
CA GLN A 56 -8.40 -7.02 -6.88
C GLN A 56 -6.99 -7.00 -7.49
N LEU A 57 -6.54 -8.13 -8.04
CA LEU A 57 -5.22 -8.26 -8.65
C LEU A 57 -5.08 -7.36 -9.88
N GLY A 58 -6.10 -7.34 -10.75
CA GLY A 58 -6.13 -6.48 -11.94
C GLY A 58 -6.06 -5.00 -11.58
N ALA A 59 -6.85 -4.56 -10.60
CA ALA A 59 -6.83 -3.19 -10.10
C ALA A 59 -5.48 -2.83 -9.46
N GLY A 60 -4.91 -3.75 -8.66
CA GLY A 60 -3.60 -3.58 -8.04
C GLY A 60 -2.47 -3.44 -9.07
N PHE A 61 -2.47 -4.26 -10.12
CA PHE A 61 -1.52 -4.13 -11.23
C PHE A 61 -1.71 -2.81 -12.00
N ALA A 62 -2.95 -2.44 -12.34
CA ALA A 62 -3.23 -1.18 -13.02
C ALA A 62 -2.73 0.03 -12.22
N LEU A 63 -2.97 0.03 -10.91
CA LEU A 63 -2.48 1.07 -10.00
C LEU A 63 -0.95 1.08 -9.94
N THR A 64 -0.31 -0.08 -9.90
CA THR A 64 1.15 -0.21 -9.90
C THR A 64 1.76 0.36 -11.18
N VAL A 65 1.19 0.02 -12.34
CA VAL A 65 1.61 0.57 -13.64
C VAL A 65 1.48 2.09 -13.66
N LEU A 66 0.33 2.61 -13.21
CA LEU A 66 0.09 4.05 -13.13
C LEU A 66 1.10 4.74 -12.20
N ALA A 67 1.39 4.16 -11.04
CA ALA A 67 2.35 4.70 -10.09
C ALA A 67 3.77 4.74 -10.66
N ILE A 68 4.24 3.66 -11.30
CA ILE A 68 5.56 3.59 -11.96
C ILE A 68 5.66 4.62 -13.08
N TRP A 69 4.58 4.81 -13.85
CA TRP A 69 4.55 5.77 -14.96
C TRP A 69 4.49 7.23 -14.49
N LEU A 70 3.77 7.51 -13.40
CA LEU A 70 3.52 8.85 -12.89
C LEU A 70 4.66 9.37 -12.00
N THR A 71 5.31 8.51 -11.21
CA THR A 71 6.38 8.89 -10.28
C THR A 71 7.53 9.66 -10.94
N PRO A 72 8.15 9.20 -12.05
CA PRO A 72 9.23 9.95 -12.70
C PRO A 72 8.74 11.26 -13.31
N ARG A 73 7.53 11.30 -13.88
CA ARG A 73 6.93 12.56 -14.40
C ARG A 73 6.71 13.58 -13.30
N PHE A 74 6.28 13.11 -12.13
CA PHE A 74 6.12 13.95 -10.95
C PHE A 74 7.47 14.44 -10.44
N ALA A 75 8.50 13.59 -10.43
CA ALA A 75 9.87 13.99 -10.09
C ALA A 75 10.40 15.07 -11.03
N ASP A 76 10.18 14.93 -12.34
CA ASP A 76 10.57 15.93 -13.35
C ASP A 76 9.81 17.25 -13.14
N PHE A 77 8.51 17.17 -12.86
CA PHE A 77 7.66 18.34 -12.61
C PHE A 77 8.10 19.15 -11.39
N ILE A 78 8.49 18.49 -10.30
CA ILE A 78 8.96 19.15 -9.06
C ILE A 78 10.46 19.45 -9.08
N GLY A 79 11.17 19.13 -10.16
CA GLY A 79 12.61 19.42 -10.34
C GLY A 79 13.55 18.49 -9.58
N GLY A 80 13.11 17.29 -9.19
CA GLY A 80 13.98 16.27 -8.61
C GLY A 80 13.28 15.17 -7.82
N TRP A 81 14.08 14.20 -7.34
CA TRP A 81 13.59 12.99 -6.67
C TRP A 81 13.29 13.16 -5.19
N ARG A 82 13.76 14.24 -4.57
CA ARG A 82 13.64 14.47 -3.12
C ARG A 82 12.20 14.30 -2.63
N TRP A 83 11.22 14.86 -3.33
CA TRP A 83 9.83 14.81 -2.91
C TRP A 83 8.96 13.88 -3.78
N ALA A 84 9.56 13.12 -4.70
CA ALA A 84 8.83 12.28 -5.64
C ALA A 84 8.00 11.20 -4.93
N PHE A 85 8.52 10.64 -3.84
CA PHE A 85 7.85 9.61 -3.05
C PHE A 85 6.61 10.10 -2.28
N LEU A 86 6.41 11.43 -2.15
CA LEU A 86 5.17 11.97 -1.57
C LEU A 86 3.93 11.53 -2.35
N LEU A 87 4.08 11.33 -3.67
CA LEU A 87 3.03 10.81 -4.54
C LEU A 87 2.48 9.45 -4.06
N LEU A 88 3.30 8.65 -3.38
CA LEU A 88 2.92 7.31 -2.91
C LEU A 88 2.24 7.34 -1.53
N VAL A 89 2.32 8.45 -0.80
CA VAL A 89 1.76 8.58 0.56
C VAL A 89 0.26 8.29 0.63
N PRO A 90 -0.58 8.75 -0.32
CA PRO A 90 -2.02 8.46 -0.29
C PRO A 90 -2.35 6.97 -0.26
N GLY A 91 -1.57 6.12 -0.93
CA GLY A 91 -1.85 4.68 -1.02
C GLY A 91 -1.93 3.99 0.34
N PRO A 92 -0.85 3.99 1.15
CA PRO A 92 -0.87 3.42 2.49
C PRO A 92 -1.85 4.10 3.45
N LEU A 93 -2.13 5.41 3.28
CA LEU A 93 -3.11 6.09 4.11
C LEU A 93 -4.53 5.59 3.84
N LEU A 94 -4.90 5.47 2.56
CA LEU A 94 -6.20 4.93 2.15
C LEU A 94 -6.33 3.45 2.53
N GLY A 95 -5.28 2.66 2.33
CA GLY A 95 -5.25 1.25 2.74
C GLY A 95 -5.45 1.07 4.24
N ALA A 96 -4.70 1.82 5.06
CA ALA A 96 -4.85 1.79 6.51
C ALA A 96 -6.25 2.26 6.96
N ALA A 97 -6.76 3.35 6.38
CA ALA A 97 -8.10 3.85 6.69
C ALA A 97 -9.20 2.84 6.33
N ALA A 98 -9.09 2.17 5.18
CA ALA A 98 -10.03 1.13 4.75
C ALA A 98 -10.00 -0.08 5.69
N MET A 99 -8.82 -0.53 6.13
CA MET A 99 -8.69 -1.63 7.09
C MET A 99 -9.22 -1.28 8.47
N LEU A 100 -8.98 -0.05 8.94
CA LEU A 100 -9.55 0.44 10.20
C LEU A 100 -11.08 0.55 10.13
N TRP A 101 -11.61 0.96 8.98
CA TRP A 101 -13.05 0.97 8.75
C TRP A 101 -13.63 -0.44 8.74
N LEU A 102 -12.98 -1.38 8.04
CA LEU A 102 -13.36 -2.79 8.01
C LEU A 102 -13.39 -3.40 9.41
N ARG A 103 -12.41 -3.09 10.27
CA ARG A 103 -12.35 -3.56 11.66
C ARG A 103 -13.56 -3.15 12.52
N ASN A 104 -14.28 -2.10 12.13
CA ASN A 104 -15.47 -1.63 12.83
C ASN A 104 -16.78 -2.27 12.31
N LEU A 105 -16.71 -3.04 11.22
CA LEU A 105 -17.86 -3.73 10.65
C LEU A 105 -18.08 -5.10 11.33
N PRO A 106 -19.32 -5.56 11.52
CA PRO A 106 -19.61 -6.86 12.15
C PRO A 106 -19.02 -8.04 11.36
N GLU A 107 -18.85 -7.88 10.04
CA GLU A 107 -18.22 -8.86 9.17
C GLU A 107 -16.77 -9.16 9.56
N SER A 108 -16.07 -8.22 10.23
CA SER A 108 -14.67 -8.42 10.63
C SER A 108 -14.47 -9.61 11.56
N GLU A 109 -15.50 -10.02 12.31
CA GLU A 109 -15.44 -11.19 13.21
C GLU A 109 -15.26 -12.51 12.46
N LYS A 110 -15.59 -12.52 11.16
CA LYS A 110 -15.39 -13.69 10.29
C LYS A 110 -13.98 -13.74 9.70
N MET A 111 -13.20 -12.66 9.83
CA MET A 111 -11.85 -12.55 9.31
C MET A 111 -10.83 -13.06 10.33
N ALA A 112 -9.78 -13.75 9.87
CA ALA A 112 -8.66 -14.25 10.67
C ALA A 112 -9.09 -15.08 11.91
N GLY A 113 -10.21 -15.80 11.81
CA GLY A 113 -10.75 -16.60 12.92
C GLY A 113 -11.25 -15.76 14.11
N GLY A 114 -11.61 -14.49 13.89
CA GLY A 114 -12.09 -13.57 14.92
C GLY A 114 -10.98 -12.78 15.64
N LEU A 115 -9.72 -13.00 15.26
CA LEU A 115 -8.57 -12.23 15.72
C LEU A 115 -8.56 -10.89 14.97
N ARG A 116 -9.29 -9.91 15.51
CA ARG A 116 -9.28 -8.52 15.03
C ARG A 116 -7.90 -7.87 15.14
#